data_AF-A0A197K6L1-F1
#
_entry.id   AF-A0A197K6L1-F1
#
_cell.length_a   1.000
_cell.length_b   1.000
_cell.length_c   1.000
_cell.angle_alpha   90.00
_cell.angle_beta   90.00
_cell.angle_gamma   90.00
#
_symmetry.space_group_name_H-M   'P 1'
#
loop_
_entity.id
_entity.type
_entity.pdbx_description
1 polymer ?
#
loop_
_entity_poly.entity_id
_entity_poly.type
_entity_poly.pdbx_seq_one_letter_code
_entity_poly.pdbx_strand_id
1 'polypeptide(L)'
;MSSGSFPIPVYNQACLATDSTSTSPSFFLVGSSSPGSLEVNYVNNADATTVNRVATQNDQSAWSPNAAKLCYIYPFATTANPGLKIVQFGSGSTYIALAQTNNVISGADFFNMTGFPSSKLFGWSGRFQDYDMFTVVTNDTDSQTHKVGMWAAFRMNFRQDGPSLLTYDMVHQPVDTDDAMLVVGTYGSYSGNTSQGYTIVFDKSSRGQIFSATGNLLANLTNFVPTVALGIPTVVNMNGITLSPNAIPITMGSVAYILDKEANGTTAIYTLNPSASSTLARIYKTGDSLPFSNNMAAAALNNQLLTYSVNKTGANINTFDLTTKTWSGSGLIKVVDPNPKSSVPLGAIIGGAVGGLLVIALAVFLCIRCRRPRPRPSAEKTATGAELAPLSPEMTKINGSDQGLGHQQQQHVQYVPYDQGQVQYIQVQTPYGQAQGQGPVHYDQGYIPYNPAYERPSSFIPPPPQQQLTDNQSLNATYKNYQPIMEEAGGSPVASTVHSSSYVSPASYRDSAALQQGSPESTHIKPLRASVSQQAPQLIPAGYVAGFETRSPHAVPDSPIIH
;
A
#
# COMPACT_ATOMS: atom_id res chain seq x y z
N MET A 1 -15.27 14.25 31.05
CA MET A 1 -14.31 13.23 31.54
C MET A 1 -13.08 13.96 32.06
N SER A 2 -12.33 13.40 33.01
CA SER A 2 -11.01 13.98 33.35
C SER A 2 -10.06 13.76 32.18
N SER A 3 -9.18 14.73 31.91
CA SER A 3 -8.07 14.61 30.96
C SER A 3 -6.96 13.73 31.55
N GLY A 4 -7.30 12.47 31.83
CA GLY A 4 -6.35 11.47 32.29
C GLY A 4 -5.39 11.12 31.16
N SER A 5 -4.09 11.16 31.46
CA SER A 5 -3.06 10.60 30.60
C SER A 5 -2.92 9.11 30.95
N PHE A 6 -3.05 8.23 29.96
CA PHE A 6 -3.01 6.77 30.13
C PHE A 6 -1.84 6.17 29.35
N PRO A 7 -1.25 5.03 29.76
CA PRO A 7 -0.28 4.31 28.93
C PRO A 7 -0.84 4.02 27.53
N ILE A 8 0.03 3.92 26.51
CA ILE A 8 -0.43 3.57 25.15
C ILE A 8 -1.19 2.23 25.19
N PRO A 9 -2.46 2.19 24.76
CA PRO A 9 -3.27 0.98 24.80
C PRO A 9 -2.79 -0.06 23.79
N VAL A 10 -3.04 -1.33 24.11
CA VAL A 10 -2.72 -2.50 23.27
C VAL A 10 -3.95 -2.89 22.46
N TYR A 11 -3.86 -2.78 21.14
CA TYR A 11 -4.91 -3.13 20.19
C TYR A 11 -4.38 -4.15 19.18
N ASN A 12 -5.09 -5.27 19.01
CA ASN A 12 -4.71 -6.29 18.02
C ASN A 12 -4.91 -5.80 16.58
N GLN A 13 -5.87 -4.91 16.36
CA GLN A 13 -6.16 -4.26 15.07
C GLN A 13 -6.52 -2.79 15.32
N ALA A 14 -5.51 -1.93 15.24
CA ALA A 14 -5.63 -0.48 15.35
C ALA A 14 -5.77 0.18 13.97
N CYS A 15 -6.20 1.44 13.94
CA CYS A 15 -5.87 2.35 12.84
C CYS A 15 -5.33 3.68 13.34
N LEU A 16 -4.62 4.37 12.45
CA LEU A 16 -3.97 5.66 12.68
C LEU A 16 -4.54 6.69 11.72
N ALA A 17 -4.83 7.90 12.20
CA ALA A 17 -5.07 9.06 11.37
C ALA A 17 -4.28 10.25 11.91
N THR A 18 -3.55 10.94 11.04
CA THR A 18 -2.65 12.01 11.43
C THR A 18 -3.37 13.34 11.53
N ASP A 19 -3.07 14.13 12.55
CA ASP A 19 -3.68 15.44 12.73
C ASP A 19 -2.90 16.50 11.95
N SER A 20 -3.38 16.79 10.74
CA SER A 20 -2.80 17.80 9.86
C SER A 20 -3.01 19.25 10.33
N THR A 21 -3.73 19.48 11.44
CA THR A 21 -3.91 20.82 12.02
C THR A 21 -2.80 21.20 12.99
N SER A 22 -2.10 20.20 13.53
CA SER A 22 -1.01 20.39 14.48
C SER A 22 0.31 20.68 13.76
N THR A 23 1.05 21.67 14.29
CA THR A 23 2.44 21.95 13.87
C THR A 23 3.44 20.92 14.39
N SER A 24 3.08 20.20 15.46
CA SER A 24 3.82 19.05 15.98
C SER A 24 3.28 17.74 15.39
N PRO A 25 4.11 16.68 15.26
CA PRO A 25 3.69 15.37 14.73
C PRO A 25 2.72 14.64 15.68
N SER A 26 1.43 14.97 15.60
CA SER A 26 0.35 14.37 16.38
C SER A 26 -0.64 13.58 15.53
N PHE A 27 -1.38 12.68 16.17
CA PHE A 27 -2.26 11.73 15.50
C PHE A 27 -3.27 11.10 16.46
N PHE A 28 -4.29 10.50 15.87
CA PHE A 28 -5.28 9.67 16.55
C PHE A 28 -4.91 8.19 16.41
N LEU A 29 -4.84 7.50 17.54
CA LEU A 29 -4.74 6.05 17.66
C LEU A 29 -6.13 5.50 18.04
N VAL A 30 -6.72 4.75 17.12
CA VAL A 30 -8.05 4.14 17.27
C VAL A 30 -7.93 2.63 17.37
N GLY A 31 -8.70 2.02 18.27
CA GLY A 31 -8.80 0.57 18.32
C GLY A 31 -9.89 0.09 19.27
N SER A 32 -9.95 -1.22 19.42
CA SER A 32 -10.91 -1.92 20.28
C SER A 32 -10.12 -2.76 21.28
N SER A 33 -10.25 -2.45 22.57
CA SER A 33 -9.59 -3.17 23.67
C SER A 33 -10.34 -4.45 24.05
N SER A 34 -11.63 -4.50 23.76
CA SER A 34 -12.54 -5.62 24.03
C SER A 34 -13.60 -5.72 22.93
N PRO A 35 -14.34 -6.83 22.81
CA PRO A 35 -15.56 -6.88 21.99
C PRO A 35 -16.53 -5.76 22.41
N GLY A 36 -17.14 -5.12 21.41
CA GLY A 36 -18.06 -4.01 21.57
C GLY A 36 -17.46 -2.64 21.87
N SER A 37 -16.20 -2.54 22.29
CA SER A 37 -15.59 -1.23 22.58
C SER A 37 -14.90 -0.64 21.35
N LEU A 38 -15.04 0.68 21.19
CA LEU A 38 -14.20 1.48 20.31
C LEU A 38 -13.64 2.65 21.12
N GLU A 39 -12.33 2.86 21.02
CA GLU A 39 -11.60 3.88 21.75
C GLU A 39 -10.82 4.74 20.75
N VAL A 40 -10.94 6.06 20.87
CA VAL A 40 -10.15 7.04 20.11
C VAL A 40 -9.25 7.77 21.10
N ASN A 41 -7.95 7.72 20.86
CA ASN A 41 -6.95 8.35 21.71
C ASN A 41 -6.12 9.32 20.85
N TYR A 42 -5.83 10.49 21.39
CA TYR A 42 -4.94 11.47 20.78
C TYR A 42 -3.54 11.34 21.36
N VAL A 43 -2.54 11.37 20.48
CA VAL A 43 -1.12 11.27 20.80
C VAL A 43 -0.43 12.52 20.26
N ASN A 44 0.26 13.26 21.13
CA ASN A 44 0.81 14.59 20.83
C ASN A 44 2.23 14.56 20.23
N ASN A 45 2.93 13.43 20.31
CA ASN A 45 4.21 13.15 19.64
C ASN A 45 4.40 11.63 19.49
N ALA A 46 5.18 11.19 18.51
CA ALA A 46 5.54 9.78 18.33
C ALA A 46 6.33 9.18 19.52
N ASP A 47 7.11 9.99 20.24
CA ASP A 47 7.87 9.56 21.43
C ASP A 47 7.03 9.55 22.72
N ALA A 48 5.73 9.86 22.66
CA ALA A 48 4.88 9.89 23.84
C ALA A 48 4.71 8.49 24.44
N THR A 49 4.93 8.33 25.74
CA THR A 49 4.68 7.09 26.49
C THR A 49 3.23 6.93 26.91
N THR A 50 2.43 7.99 26.74
CA THR A 50 1.04 8.07 27.16
C THR A 50 0.15 8.74 26.10
N VAL A 51 -1.15 8.49 26.19
CA VAL A 51 -2.17 9.00 25.28
C VAL A 51 -3.29 9.68 26.07
N ASN A 52 -3.97 10.62 25.43
CA ASN A 52 -5.19 11.23 25.95
C ASN A 52 -6.40 10.57 25.27
N ARG A 53 -7.26 9.91 26.04
CA ARG A 53 -8.50 9.33 25.50
C ARG A 53 -9.48 10.46 25.15
N VAL A 54 -9.84 10.60 23.88
CA VAL A 54 -10.68 11.72 23.37
C VAL A 54 -12.09 11.32 22.98
N ALA A 55 -12.36 10.04 22.73
CA ALA A 55 -13.73 9.53 22.57
C ALA A 55 -13.80 8.02 22.84
N THR A 56 -14.98 7.53 23.21
CA THR A 56 -15.27 6.09 23.37
C THR A 56 -16.70 5.76 22.96
N GLN A 57 -16.90 4.57 22.42
CA GLN A 57 -18.21 3.99 22.14
C GLN A 57 -18.30 2.55 22.66
N ASN A 58 -19.52 2.12 22.97
CA ASN A 58 -19.85 0.73 23.24
C ASN A 58 -21.02 0.31 22.33
N ASP A 59 -20.73 -0.55 21.36
CA ASP A 59 -21.70 -1.21 20.48
C ASP A 59 -21.23 -2.66 20.29
N GLN A 60 -21.85 -3.58 21.03
CA GLN A 60 -21.53 -5.01 21.03
C GLN A 60 -21.75 -5.70 19.68
N SER A 61 -22.52 -5.10 18.78
CA SER A 61 -22.80 -5.65 17.45
C SER A 61 -21.77 -5.25 16.41
N ALA A 62 -21.14 -4.08 16.58
CA ALA A 62 -20.22 -3.51 15.60
C ALA A 62 -18.75 -3.83 15.87
N TRP A 63 -18.23 -3.52 17.07
CA TRP A 63 -16.77 -3.39 17.25
C TRP A 63 -16.08 -4.66 17.72
N SER A 64 -14.95 -4.99 17.09
CA SER A 64 -14.15 -6.18 17.40
C SER A 64 -12.66 -5.84 17.57
N PRO A 65 -11.99 -6.37 18.62
CA PRO A 65 -10.55 -6.19 18.83
C PRO A 65 -9.72 -6.80 17.70
N ASN A 66 -10.24 -7.81 17.00
CA ASN A 66 -9.53 -8.60 16.01
C ASN A 66 -9.92 -8.27 14.56
N ALA A 67 -10.84 -7.35 14.34
CA ALA A 67 -11.24 -6.89 13.00
C ALA A 67 -10.35 -5.73 12.54
N ALA A 68 -9.82 -5.81 11.32
CA ALA A 68 -8.97 -4.78 10.72
C ALA A 68 -9.73 -3.44 10.62
N LYS A 69 -9.01 -2.32 10.75
CA LYS A 69 -9.58 -0.97 10.71
C LYS A 69 -8.76 -0.05 9.81
N LEU A 70 -9.42 0.95 9.23
CA LEU A 70 -8.78 2.11 8.61
C LEU A 70 -9.41 3.39 9.16
N CYS A 71 -8.59 4.43 9.25
CA CYS A 71 -8.92 5.69 9.88
C CYS A 71 -8.59 6.82 8.90
N TYR A 72 -9.52 7.76 8.72
CA TYR A 72 -9.34 8.91 7.83
C TYR A 72 -9.75 10.19 8.56
N ILE A 73 -8.85 11.16 8.63
CA ILE A 73 -9.18 12.49 9.13
C ILE A 73 -9.88 13.31 8.05
N TYR A 74 -10.81 14.17 8.46
CA TYR A 74 -11.51 15.08 7.57
C TYR A 74 -10.51 15.95 6.77
N PRO A 75 -10.54 15.90 5.43
CA PRO A 75 -9.58 16.60 4.56
C PRO A 75 -9.41 18.10 4.78
N PHE A 76 -10.44 18.82 5.26
CA PHE A 76 -10.48 20.29 5.31
C PHE A 76 -10.63 20.81 6.75
N ALA A 77 -9.70 20.39 7.61
CA ALA A 77 -9.66 20.72 9.03
C ALA A 77 -9.21 22.17 9.34
N THR A 78 -9.93 23.17 8.85
CA THR A 78 -9.93 24.52 9.46
C THR A 78 -10.89 24.61 10.65
N THR A 79 -11.75 23.61 10.81
CA THR A 79 -12.64 23.42 11.96
C THR A 79 -11.86 22.97 13.18
N ALA A 80 -12.08 23.62 14.33
CA ALA A 80 -11.43 23.29 15.62
C ALA A 80 -11.71 21.86 16.16
N ASN A 81 -12.56 21.08 15.50
CA ASN A 81 -12.83 19.68 15.80
C ASN A 81 -12.92 18.87 14.49
N PRO A 82 -11.81 18.39 13.91
CA PRO A 82 -11.86 17.57 12.72
C PRO A 82 -12.61 16.26 12.97
N GLY A 83 -13.48 15.90 12.03
CA GLY A 83 -14.10 14.58 12.02
C GLY A 83 -13.09 13.49 11.65
N LEU A 84 -13.20 12.34 12.31
CA LEU A 84 -12.40 11.14 12.07
C LEU A 84 -13.34 10.02 11.64
N LYS A 85 -13.33 9.63 10.37
CA LYS A 85 -14.06 8.46 9.90
C LYS A 85 -13.26 7.20 10.19
N ILE A 86 -13.92 6.23 10.82
CA ILE A 86 -13.36 4.96 11.25
C ILE A 86 -14.11 3.88 10.49
N VAL A 87 -13.39 3.03 9.77
CA VAL A 87 -13.93 1.92 8.96
C VAL A 87 -13.42 0.61 9.54
N GLN A 88 -14.31 -0.29 9.97
CA GLN A 88 -13.94 -1.63 10.40
C GLN A 88 -14.41 -2.68 9.38
N PHE A 89 -13.46 -3.50 8.95
CA PHE A 89 -13.62 -4.55 7.93
C PHE A 89 -14.02 -5.87 8.59
N GLY A 90 -14.95 -6.59 7.99
CA GLY A 90 -15.51 -7.83 8.53
C GLY A 90 -15.92 -8.82 7.44
N SER A 91 -16.11 -10.08 7.83
CA SER A 91 -16.54 -11.16 6.93
C SER A 91 -18.03 -11.05 6.61
N GLY A 92 -18.38 -10.14 5.71
CA GLY A 92 -19.76 -9.93 5.24
C GLY A 92 -20.42 -8.63 5.71
N SER A 93 -19.78 -7.90 6.64
CA SER A 93 -20.22 -6.58 7.08
C SER A 93 -19.05 -5.61 7.16
N THR A 94 -19.34 -4.32 7.03
CA THR A 94 -18.40 -3.23 7.31
C THR A 94 -19.15 -2.17 8.11
N TYR A 95 -18.52 -1.74 9.20
CA TYR A 95 -19.05 -0.69 10.07
C TYR A 95 -18.27 0.59 9.84
N ILE A 96 -18.97 1.71 9.73
CA ILE A 96 -18.39 3.04 9.69
C ILE A 96 -18.94 3.88 10.83
N ALA A 97 -18.07 4.64 11.49
CA ALA A 97 -18.46 5.66 12.45
C ALA A 97 -17.69 6.96 12.23
N LEU A 98 -18.31 8.08 12.63
CA LEU A 98 -17.70 9.39 12.68
C LEU A 98 -17.37 9.72 14.13
N ALA A 99 -16.10 9.67 14.49
CA ALA A 99 -15.61 10.23 15.74
C ALA A 99 -15.35 11.73 15.58
N GLN A 100 -15.87 12.53 16.50
CA GLN A 100 -15.56 13.93 16.67
C GLN A 100 -14.65 14.09 17.89
N THR A 101 -13.70 15.03 17.83
CA THR A 101 -12.74 15.30 18.93
C THR A 101 -13.36 15.86 20.21
N ASN A 102 -14.67 16.09 20.22
CA ASN A 102 -15.48 16.58 21.35
C ASN A 102 -16.03 15.46 22.27
N ASN A 103 -15.50 14.24 22.19
CA ASN A 103 -15.97 13.01 22.86
C ASN A 103 -17.24 12.35 22.28
N VAL A 104 -17.70 12.75 21.09
CA VAL A 104 -18.82 12.09 20.40
C VAL A 104 -18.29 11.12 19.34
N ILE A 105 -18.75 9.86 19.38
CA ILE A 105 -18.68 8.94 18.23
C ILE A 105 -20.12 8.70 17.78
N SER A 106 -20.41 8.88 16.49
CA SER A 106 -21.72 8.55 15.94
C SER A 106 -22.00 7.05 16.05
N GLY A 107 -23.28 6.66 15.98
CA GLY A 107 -23.66 5.25 15.95
C GLY A 107 -22.87 4.50 14.86
N ALA A 108 -22.53 3.23 15.11
CA ALA A 108 -21.88 2.40 14.12
C ALA A 108 -22.89 2.13 12.98
N ASP A 109 -22.72 2.82 11.86
CA ASP A 109 -23.55 2.59 10.68
C ASP A 109 -22.97 1.45 9.84
N PHE A 110 -23.84 0.76 9.11
CA PHE A 110 -23.52 -0.46 8.37
C PHE A 110 -23.84 -0.26 6.90
N PHE A 111 -22.91 -0.64 6.03
CA PHE A 111 -23.16 -0.69 4.59
C PHE A 111 -24.11 -1.84 4.27
N ASN A 112 -25.42 -1.52 4.27
CA ASN A 112 -26.50 -2.43 3.88
C ASN A 112 -26.11 -3.21 2.63
N MET A 113 -25.96 -4.53 2.80
CA MET A 113 -25.64 -5.52 1.76
C MET A 113 -24.25 -5.43 1.10
N THR A 114 -23.37 -4.50 1.48
CA THR A 114 -22.01 -4.41 0.91
C THR A 114 -20.92 -4.30 1.98
N GLY A 115 -20.22 -5.39 2.25
CA GLY A 115 -18.99 -5.39 3.05
C GLY A 115 -17.73 -5.24 2.19
N PHE A 116 -16.71 -4.57 2.72
CA PHE A 116 -15.36 -4.60 2.15
C PHE A 116 -14.56 -5.75 2.80
N PRO A 117 -14.02 -6.71 2.03
CA PRO A 117 -13.46 -7.95 2.57
C PRO A 117 -12.07 -7.76 3.23
N SER A 118 -11.37 -6.66 2.93
CA SER A 118 -10.02 -6.41 3.43
C SER A 118 -9.65 -4.93 3.36
N SER A 119 -8.99 -4.42 4.41
CA SER A 119 -8.36 -3.09 4.41
C SER A 119 -7.23 -2.96 3.38
N LYS A 120 -6.60 -4.07 2.98
CA LYS A 120 -5.59 -4.08 1.90
C LYS A 120 -6.17 -3.89 0.51
N LEU A 121 -7.50 -4.02 0.37
CA LEU A 121 -8.25 -3.85 -0.87
C LEU A 121 -9.11 -2.57 -0.82
N PHE A 122 -8.66 -1.56 -0.06
CA PHE A 122 -9.33 -0.27 0.14
C PHE A 122 -8.33 0.88 -0.06
N GLY A 123 -8.20 1.38 -1.29
CA GLY A 123 -7.13 2.29 -1.72
C GLY A 123 -7.62 3.71 -1.94
N TRP A 124 -6.93 4.70 -1.37
CA TRP A 124 -7.33 6.11 -1.45
C TRP A 124 -6.85 6.78 -2.74
N SER A 125 -7.71 6.74 -3.76
CA SER A 125 -7.40 7.07 -5.15
C SER A 125 -7.52 8.56 -5.50
N GLY A 126 -8.06 9.41 -4.62
CA GLY A 126 -8.14 10.84 -4.85
C GLY A 126 -8.90 11.62 -3.77
N ARG A 127 -8.91 12.94 -3.89
CA ARG A 127 -9.60 13.88 -2.99
C ARG A 127 -10.25 15.00 -3.79
N PHE A 128 -11.46 15.42 -3.41
CA PHE A 128 -12.11 16.62 -3.91
C PHE A 128 -13.02 17.23 -2.85
N GLN A 129 -12.74 18.48 -2.47
CA GLN A 129 -13.48 19.18 -1.40
C GLN A 129 -13.66 18.24 -0.19
N ASP A 130 -14.88 18.15 0.35
CA ASP A 130 -15.19 17.41 1.56
C ASP A 130 -15.20 15.88 1.40
N TYR A 131 -14.76 15.36 0.25
CA TYR A 131 -14.82 13.96 -0.12
C TYR A 131 -13.44 13.39 -0.45
N ASP A 132 -13.10 12.29 0.22
CA ASP A 132 -12.04 11.39 -0.24
C ASP A 132 -12.67 10.26 -1.07
N MET A 133 -11.98 9.87 -2.13
CA MET A 133 -12.42 8.85 -3.08
C MET A 133 -11.49 7.65 -3.06
N PHE A 134 -12.08 6.47 -3.14
CA PHE A 134 -11.41 5.21 -2.94
C PHE A 134 -11.75 4.25 -4.08
N THR A 135 -10.78 3.43 -4.46
CA THR A 135 -11.01 2.21 -5.24
C THR A 135 -10.96 1.05 -4.27
N VAL A 136 -12.05 0.31 -4.21
CA VAL A 136 -12.30 -0.71 -3.18
C VAL A 136 -12.73 -2.01 -3.82
N VAL A 137 -12.44 -3.15 -3.19
CA VAL A 137 -13.14 -4.41 -3.45
C VAL A 137 -14.32 -4.51 -2.49
N THR A 138 -15.48 -4.92 -3.01
CA THR A 138 -16.68 -5.26 -2.25
C THR A 138 -16.88 -6.77 -2.20
N ASN A 139 -17.69 -7.27 -1.28
CA ASN A 139 -18.16 -8.65 -1.27
C ASN A 139 -19.43 -8.86 -2.11
N ASP A 140 -19.82 -7.88 -2.92
CA ASP A 140 -21.01 -7.98 -3.76
C ASP A 140 -20.80 -9.07 -4.83
N THR A 141 -21.90 -9.66 -5.29
CA THR A 141 -21.88 -10.73 -6.28
C THR A 141 -22.26 -10.17 -7.63
N ASP A 142 -21.35 -10.24 -8.60
CA ASP A 142 -21.62 -9.80 -9.96
C ASP A 142 -22.79 -10.60 -10.55
N SER A 143 -23.88 -9.89 -10.86
CA SER A 143 -25.10 -10.46 -11.45
C SER A 143 -24.87 -11.17 -12.79
N GLN A 144 -23.81 -10.83 -13.54
CA GLN A 144 -23.51 -11.39 -14.85
C GLN A 144 -22.56 -12.58 -14.77
N THR A 145 -21.52 -12.51 -13.94
CA THR A 145 -20.49 -13.57 -13.83
C THR A 145 -20.69 -14.52 -12.64
N HIS A 146 -21.59 -14.18 -11.72
CA HIS A 146 -21.82 -14.85 -10.43
C HIS A 146 -20.58 -14.97 -9.53
N LYS A 147 -19.53 -14.18 -9.80
CA LYS A 147 -18.36 -14.08 -8.93
C LYS A 147 -18.67 -13.20 -7.72
N VAL A 148 -18.23 -13.65 -6.54
CA VAL A 148 -18.18 -12.83 -5.32
C VAL A 148 -16.91 -11.99 -5.39
N GLY A 149 -17.03 -10.68 -5.21
CA GLY A 149 -15.88 -9.78 -5.30
C GLY A 149 -15.98 -8.86 -6.51
N MET A 150 -16.45 -7.63 -6.30
CA MET A 150 -16.47 -6.61 -7.35
C MET A 150 -15.57 -5.42 -6.97
N TRP A 151 -14.81 -4.93 -7.95
CA TRP A 151 -14.17 -3.63 -7.84
C TRP A 151 -15.23 -2.52 -7.92
N ALA A 152 -15.17 -1.58 -6.99
CA ALA A 152 -16.06 -0.43 -6.93
C ALA A 152 -15.29 0.88 -6.67
N ALA A 153 -15.90 1.98 -7.06
CA ALA A 153 -15.49 3.33 -6.66
C ALA A 153 -16.35 3.79 -5.48
N PHE A 154 -15.71 4.33 -4.44
CA PHE A 154 -16.35 4.74 -3.19
C PHE A 154 -16.04 6.19 -2.84
N ARG A 155 -17.05 7.00 -2.51
CA ARG A 155 -16.93 8.41 -2.08
C ARG A 155 -17.30 8.54 -0.61
N MET A 156 -16.30 8.72 0.25
CA MET A 156 -16.53 8.89 1.68
C MET A 156 -16.96 10.33 1.98
N ASN A 157 -18.12 10.49 2.63
CA ASN A 157 -18.61 11.79 3.13
C ASN A 157 -18.23 11.95 4.60
N PHE A 158 -17.48 13.00 4.94
CA PHE A 158 -17.02 13.26 6.31
C PHE A 158 -17.91 14.21 7.11
N ARG A 159 -18.77 15.01 6.45
CA ARG A 159 -19.55 16.07 7.12
C ARG A 159 -20.80 15.55 7.83
N GLN A 160 -21.35 14.44 7.32
CA GLN A 160 -22.55 13.79 7.83
C GLN A 160 -22.39 12.28 7.68
N ASP A 161 -23.20 11.50 8.39
CA ASP A 161 -23.37 10.07 8.12
C ASP A 161 -24.34 9.81 6.94
N GLY A 162 -24.75 10.87 6.23
CA GLY A 162 -25.44 10.77 4.94
C GLY A 162 -24.61 10.02 3.88
N PRO A 163 -25.26 9.51 2.83
CA PRO A 163 -24.76 8.39 2.04
C PRO A 163 -23.42 8.69 1.40
N SER A 164 -22.38 8.04 1.93
CA SER A 164 -21.15 7.82 1.18
C SER A 164 -21.49 6.92 -0.01
N LEU A 165 -21.11 7.33 -1.21
CA LEU A 165 -21.62 6.72 -2.44
C LEU A 165 -20.71 5.60 -2.92
N LEU A 166 -21.32 4.56 -3.50
CA LEU A 166 -20.64 3.42 -4.08
C LEU A 166 -21.14 3.23 -5.51
N THR A 167 -20.23 3.10 -6.48
CA THR A 167 -20.57 2.87 -7.89
C THR A 167 -19.68 1.80 -8.50
N TYR A 168 -20.28 0.84 -9.18
CA TYR A 168 -19.57 -0.30 -9.82
C TYR A 168 -19.08 -0.01 -11.24
N ASP A 169 -19.57 1.07 -11.87
CA ASP A 169 -19.30 1.44 -13.26
C ASP A 169 -17.91 2.06 -13.48
N MET A 170 -16.85 1.29 -13.20
CA MET A 170 -15.48 1.67 -13.52
C MET A 170 -15.10 1.25 -14.94
N VAL A 171 -14.78 2.26 -15.78
CA VAL A 171 -14.44 2.12 -17.21
C VAL A 171 -13.32 1.10 -17.46
N HIS A 172 -12.31 1.08 -16.59
CA HIS A 172 -11.27 0.06 -16.56
C HIS A 172 -11.28 -0.61 -15.20
N GLN A 173 -11.42 -1.93 -15.16
CA GLN A 173 -11.30 -2.71 -13.94
C GLN A 173 -9.82 -3.13 -13.73
N PRO A 174 -9.34 -3.19 -12.47
CA PRO A 174 -8.05 -3.83 -12.15
C PRO A 174 -8.03 -5.33 -12.40
N VAL A 175 -6.92 -5.99 -12.05
CA VAL A 175 -6.82 -7.46 -11.94
C VAL A 175 -8.02 -8.07 -11.21
N ASP A 176 -8.35 -9.31 -11.54
CA ASP A 176 -9.43 -10.07 -10.89
C ASP A 176 -9.32 -9.99 -9.35
N THR A 177 -10.45 -9.85 -8.66
CA THR A 177 -10.50 -9.69 -7.21
C THR A 177 -9.97 -10.93 -6.48
N ASP A 178 -10.05 -12.11 -7.10
CA ASP A 178 -9.41 -13.34 -6.62
C ASP A 178 -7.87 -13.31 -6.75
N ASP A 179 -7.30 -12.53 -7.66
CA ASP A 179 -5.85 -12.36 -7.82
C ASP A 179 -5.30 -11.14 -7.07
N ALA A 180 -6.15 -10.17 -6.72
CA ALA A 180 -5.76 -8.96 -6.01
C ALA A 180 -5.16 -9.27 -4.62
N MET A 181 -4.06 -8.60 -4.27
CA MET A 181 -3.37 -8.74 -2.98
C MET A 181 -3.37 -7.42 -2.18
N LEU A 182 -3.12 -6.31 -2.87
CA LEU A 182 -2.89 -5.01 -2.26
C LEU A 182 -3.30 -3.90 -3.23
N VAL A 183 -4.02 -2.89 -2.75
CA VAL A 183 -4.16 -1.60 -3.43
C VAL A 183 -3.51 -0.52 -2.58
N VAL A 184 -2.76 0.37 -3.23
CA VAL A 184 -2.25 1.61 -2.63
C VAL A 184 -2.67 2.78 -3.52
N GLY A 185 -3.12 3.85 -2.88
CA GLY A 185 -3.56 5.06 -3.55
C GLY A 185 -2.51 6.17 -3.53
N THR A 186 -2.79 7.22 -4.29
CA THR A 186 -2.13 8.54 -4.22
C THR A 186 -3.17 9.61 -4.53
N TYR A 187 -3.00 10.82 -3.99
CA TYR A 187 -3.87 11.98 -4.24
C TYR A 187 -3.03 13.25 -4.51
N GLY A 188 -3.45 14.05 -5.48
CA GLY A 188 -2.85 15.36 -5.75
C GLY A 188 -3.62 16.52 -5.12
N SER A 189 -2.92 17.63 -4.84
CA SER A 189 -3.56 18.93 -4.61
C SER A 189 -3.88 19.56 -5.97
N TYR A 190 -5.17 19.81 -6.27
CA TYR A 190 -5.61 20.35 -7.57
C TYR A 190 -6.49 21.59 -7.44
N SER A 191 -6.38 22.47 -8.44
CA SER A 191 -7.00 23.80 -8.51
C SER A 191 -8.18 23.88 -9.48
N GLY A 192 -8.85 22.75 -9.78
CA GLY A 192 -9.86 22.69 -10.84
C GLY A 192 -10.91 21.60 -10.66
N ASN A 193 -11.65 21.34 -11.74
CA ASN A 193 -12.91 20.60 -11.72
C ASN A 193 -12.79 19.05 -11.80
N THR A 194 -11.73 18.45 -11.26
CA THR A 194 -11.62 16.98 -11.08
C THR A 194 -10.76 16.67 -9.86
N SER A 195 -11.05 15.61 -9.10
CA SER A 195 -10.01 14.98 -8.30
C SER A 195 -9.05 14.24 -9.22
N GLN A 196 -7.76 14.26 -8.88
CA GLN A 196 -6.76 13.47 -9.56
C GLN A 196 -5.86 12.77 -8.54
N GLY A 197 -5.54 11.53 -8.86
CA GLY A 197 -4.67 10.67 -8.10
C GLY A 197 -4.37 9.42 -8.91
N TYR A 198 -3.88 8.38 -8.26
CA TYR A 198 -3.64 7.10 -8.90
C TYR A 198 -4.08 5.97 -7.99
N THR A 199 -4.64 4.93 -8.60
CA THR A 199 -4.86 3.63 -7.97
C THR A 199 -3.75 2.70 -8.45
N ILE A 200 -3.00 2.10 -7.54
CA ILE A 200 -1.99 1.10 -7.86
C ILE A 200 -2.41 -0.22 -7.24
N VAL A 201 -2.69 -1.23 -8.07
CA VAL A 201 -3.10 -2.57 -7.61
C VAL A 201 -1.97 -3.56 -7.86
N PHE A 202 -1.62 -4.34 -6.83
CA PHE A 202 -0.68 -5.44 -6.90
C PHE A 202 -1.43 -6.77 -6.72
N ASP A 203 -1.06 -7.76 -7.51
CA ASP A 203 -1.61 -9.11 -7.45
C ASP A 203 -0.76 -10.07 -6.61
N LYS A 204 -1.32 -11.26 -6.33
CA LYS A 204 -0.67 -12.35 -5.61
C LYS A 204 0.55 -12.93 -6.35
N SER A 205 0.70 -12.64 -7.63
CA SER A 205 1.87 -13.00 -8.46
C SER A 205 2.96 -11.92 -8.44
N SER A 206 2.86 -10.89 -7.58
CA SER A 206 3.77 -9.75 -7.52
C SER A 206 3.90 -8.98 -8.84
N ARG A 207 2.83 -8.87 -9.63
CA ARG A 207 2.70 -7.88 -10.70
C ARG A 207 1.95 -6.67 -10.16
N GLY A 208 2.18 -5.50 -10.75
CA GLY A 208 1.45 -4.27 -10.41
C GLY A 208 0.88 -3.56 -11.63
N GLN A 209 -0.25 -2.88 -11.44
CA GLN A 209 -0.91 -2.02 -12.42
C GLN A 209 -1.17 -0.64 -11.82
N ILE A 210 -0.82 0.42 -12.54
CA ILE A 210 -1.05 1.82 -12.20
C ILE A 210 -2.20 2.34 -13.07
N PHE A 211 -3.24 2.85 -12.43
CA PHE A 211 -4.35 3.54 -13.07
C PHE A 211 -4.32 5.00 -12.65
N SER A 212 -4.37 5.94 -13.60
CA SER A 212 -4.79 7.30 -13.25
C SER A 212 -6.24 7.25 -12.76
N ALA A 213 -6.53 7.93 -11.66
CA ALA A 213 -7.85 7.98 -11.06
C ALA A 213 -8.40 9.39 -11.16
N THR A 214 -9.56 9.55 -11.79
CA THR A 214 -10.30 10.81 -11.86
C THR A 214 -11.67 10.62 -11.21
N GLY A 215 -12.08 11.55 -10.36
CA GLY A 215 -13.39 11.48 -9.69
C GLY A 215 -14.35 12.56 -10.17
N ASN A 216 -15.65 12.24 -10.17
CA ASN A 216 -16.68 13.19 -10.56
C ASN A 216 -17.11 14.09 -9.39
N LEU A 217 -17.25 15.39 -9.69
CA LEU A 217 -17.48 16.43 -8.69
C LEU A 217 -18.93 16.68 -8.32
N LEU A 218 -19.89 16.15 -9.08
CA LEU A 218 -21.28 16.47 -8.85
C LEU A 218 -21.68 15.97 -7.46
N ALA A 219 -21.96 16.91 -6.55
CA ALA A 219 -22.31 16.62 -5.16
C ALA A 219 -23.53 15.69 -5.10
N ASN A 220 -24.47 15.88 -6.02
CA ASN A 220 -25.59 14.99 -6.26
C ASN A 220 -25.28 14.13 -7.50
N LEU A 221 -24.70 12.95 -7.30
CA LEU A 221 -24.59 11.95 -8.37
C LEU A 221 -25.98 11.30 -8.51
N THR A 222 -26.60 11.44 -9.68
CA THR A 222 -27.55 10.42 -10.11
C THR A 222 -26.77 9.12 -10.36
N ASN A 223 -27.44 7.97 -10.30
CA ASN A 223 -26.82 6.64 -10.35
C ASN A 223 -25.95 6.36 -11.60
N PHE A 224 -25.92 7.27 -12.58
CA PHE A 224 -25.22 7.14 -13.87
C PHE A 224 -23.86 7.84 -13.93
N VAL A 225 -23.44 8.50 -12.85
CA VAL A 225 -22.19 9.29 -12.85
C VAL A 225 -21.14 8.56 -12.01
N PRO A 226 -20.04 8.06 -12.61
CA PRO A 226 -19.06 7.25 -11.90
C PRO A 226 -18.33 8.08 -10.83
N THR A 227 -18.23 7.51 -9.63
CA THR A 227 -17.56 8.16 -8.49
C THR A 227 -16.07 8.32 -8.73
N VAL A 228 -15.42 7.28 -9.23
CA VAL A 228 -14.04 7.26 -9.73
C VAL A 228 -14.07 6.56 -11.08
N ALA A 229 -13.48 7.17 -12.09
CA ALA A 229 -13.10 6.54 -13.33
C ALA A 229 -11.59 6.24 -13.29
N LEU A 230 -11.24 5.00 -13.65
CA LEU A 230 -9.86 4.59 -13.82
C LEU A 230 -9.46 4.73 -15.29
N GLY A 231 -8.27 5.25 -15.56
CA GLY A 231 -7.67 5.34 -16.88
C GLY A 231 -7.11 4.00 -17.38
N ILE A 232 -6.44 4.01 -18.54
CA ILE A 232 -5.79 2.83 -19.09
C ILE A 232 -4.62 2.41 -18.16
N PRO A 233 -4.50 1.13 -17.77
CA PRO A 233 -3.43 0.68 -16.89
C PRO A 233 -2.04 0.78 -17.50
N THR A 234 -1.07 1.22 -16.69
CA THR A 234 0.37 1.09 -16.96
C THR A 234 0.97 0.03 -16.04
N VAL A 235 1.81 -0.86 -16.56
CA VAL A 235 2.45 -1.91 -15.74
C VAL A 235 3.49 -1.30 -14.79
N VAL A 236 3.48 -1.71 -13.52
CA VAL A 236 4.52 -1.38 -12.55
C VAL A 236 5.79 -2.17 -12.89
N ASN A 237 6.91 -1.49 -13.08
CA ASN A 237 8.21 -2.15 -13.09
C ASN A 237 8.59 -2.51 -11.65
N MET A 238 8.49 -3.80 -11.32
CA MET A 238 8.74 -4.30 -9.97
C MET A 238 10.22 -4.30 -9.56
N ASN A 239 11.17 -4.11 -10.49
CA ASN A 239 12.61 -4.01 -10.20
C ASN A 239 13.16 -5.18 -9.32
N GLY A 240 12.66 -6.40 -9.55
CA GLY A 240 13.03 -7.60 -8.78
C GLY A 240 12.43 -7.67 -7.36
N ILE A 241 11.58 -6.73 -6.96
CA ILE A 241 10.87 -6.74 -5.68
C ILE A 241 9.67 -7.70 -5.79
N THR A 242 9.58 -8.63 -4.84
CA THR A 242 8.39 -9.47 -4.60
C THR A 242 7.73 -8.96 -3.33
N LEU A 243 6.45 -8.60 -3.39
CA LEU A 243 5.70 -8.12 -2.22
C LEU A 243 5.08 -9.30 -1.47
N SER A 244 5.14 -9.30 -0.14
CA SER A 244 4.51 -10.35 0.65
C SER A 244 3.00 -10.11 0.82
N PRO A 245 2.20 -11.15 1.06
CA PRO A 245 0.78 -11.01 1.43
C PRO A 245 0.52 -10.20 2.70
N ASN A 246 1.56 -9.90 3.50
CA ASN A 246 1.46 -9.10 4.71
C ASN A 246 1.69 -7.60 4.47
N ALA A 247 2.09 -7.19 3.26
CA ALA A 247 2.37 -5.80 2.92
C ALA A 247 1.24 -4.83 3.33
N ILE A 248 1.63 -3.65 3.79
CA ILE A 248 0.76 -2.61 4.33
C ILE A 248 0.84 -1.38 3.41
N PRO A 249 -0.29 -0.94 2.81
CA PRO A 249 -0.29 0.22 1.92
C PRO A 249 -0.31 1.51 2.75
N ILE A 250 0.45 2.52 2.33
CA ILE A 250 0.41 3.86 2.89
C ILE A 250 0.26 4.87 1.74
N THR A 251 -0.80 5.65 1.79
CA THR A 251 -1.05 6.75 0.85
C THR A 251 -0.49 8.05 1.43
N MET A 252 0.41 8.74 0.71
CA MET A 252 1.02 10.01 1.14
C MET A 252 1.08 11.00 -0.04
N GLY A 253 0.02 11.77 -0.23
CA GLY A 253 -0.05 12.71 -1.35
C GLY A 253 0.19 12.01 -2.68
N SER A 254 1.07 12.56 -3.52
CA SER A 254 1.42 12.02 -4.84
C SER A 254 2.30 10.77 -4.81
N VAL A 255 2.74 10.29 -3.65
CA VAL A 255 3.65 9.15 -3.52
C VAL A 255 2.99 8.01 -2.74
N ALA A 256 3.01 6.82 -3.34
CA ALA A 256 2.62 5.59 -2.66
C ALA A 256 3.82 5.03 -1.90
N TYR A 257 3.58 4.58 -0.67
CA TYR A 257 4.54 3.83 0.14
C TYR A 257 3.95 2.47 0.53
N ILE A 258 4.81 1.48 0.68
CA ILE A 258 4.42 0.13 1.09
C ILE A 258 5.42 -0.33 2.15
N LEU A 259 4.91 -0.75 3.31
CA LEU A 259 5.72 -1.46 4.31
C LEU A 259 5.57 -2.96 4.09
N ASP A 260 6.67 -3.70 4.15
CA ASP A 260 6.65 -5.15 3.93
C ASP A 260 7.67 -5.89 4.80
N LYS A 261 7.54 -7.22 4.88
CA LYS A 261 8.38 -8.08 5.70
C LYS A 261 9.62 -8.54 4.92
N GLU A 262 10.79 -8.13 5.37
CA GLU A 262 12.06 -8.69 4.91
C GLU A 262 12.28 -10.13 5.43
N ALA A 263 13.14 -10.89 4.75
CA ALA A 263 13.50 -12.26 5.15
C ALA A 263 14.10 -12.34 6.58
N ASN A 264 14.74 -11.28 7.06
CA ASN A 264 15.25 -11.14 8.43
C ASN A 264 14.16 -10.80 9.48
N GLY A 265 12.90 -10.64 9.05
CA GLY A 265 11.78 -10.26 9.91
C GLY A 265 11.65 -8.76 10.20
N THR A 266 12.49 -7.91 9.62
CA THR A 266 12.39 -6.44 9.73
C THR A 266 11.48 -5.83 8.66
N THR A 267 11.11 -4.57 8.83
CA THR A 267 10.29 -3.82 7.87
C THR A 267 11.14 -3.26 6.72
N ALA A 268 10.86 -3.69 5.49
CA ALA A 268 11.24 -2.99 4.26
C ALA A 268 10.28 -1.83 4.00
N ILE A 269 10.76 -0.82 3.27
CA ILE A 269 9.97 0.30 2.78
C ILE A 269 10.16 0.37 1.27
N TYR A 270 9.06 0.32 0.53
CA TYR A 270 9.02 0.56 -0.90
C TYR A 270 8.27 1.86 -1.20
N THR A 271 8.58 2.47 -2.33
CA THR A 271 7.97 3.71 -2.80
C THR A 271 7.72 3.67 -4.31
N LEU A 272 6.63 4.31 -4.74
CA LEU A 272 6.27 4.50 -6.13
C LEU A 272 5.65 5.89 -6.29
N ASN A 273 6.20 6.72 -7.17
CA ASN A 273 5.63 8.00 -7.55
C ASN A 273 5.07 7.89 -8.99
N PRO A 274 3.79 7.52 -9.16
CA PRO A 274 3.22 7.13 -10.45
C PRO A 274 3.20 8.27 -11.50
N SER A 275 3.28 9.54 -11.09
CA SER A 275 3.39 10.68 -12.02
C SER A 275 4.81 10.91 -12.55
N ALA A 276 5.82 10.31 -11.92
CA ALA A 276 7.24 10.48 -12.29
C ALA A 276 7.90 9.17 -12.78
N SER A 277 7.44 8.01 -12.31
CA SER A 277 7.98 6.70 -12.68
C SER A 277 6.99 5.58 -12.37
N SER A 278 6.92 4.58 -13.26
CA SER A 278 6.21 3.32 -12.98
C SER A 278 7.05 2.29 -12.21
N THR A 279 8.25 2.65 -11.75
CA THR A 279 9.16 1.70 -11.08
C THR A 279 8.99 1.71 -9.57
N LEU A 280 8.71 0.54 -8.99
CA LEU A 280 8.73 0.33 -7.55
C LEU A 280 10.18 0.35 -7.06
N ALA A 281 10.49 1.25 -6.13
CA ALA A 281 11.84 1.43 -5.59
C ALA A 281 11.89 1.06 -4.10
N ARG A 282 13.01 0.45 -3.66
CA ARG A 282 13.27 0.21 -2.23
C ARG A 282 13.97 1.42 -1.62
N ILE A 283 13.49 1.87 -0.47
CA ILE A 283 14.19 2.89 0.33
C ILE A 283 15.20 2.17 1.23
N TYR A 284 16.48 2.48 1.03
CA TYR A 284 17.55 2.01 1.89
C TYR A 284 17.58 2.83 3.19
N LYS A 285 17.16 2.18 4.28
CA LYS A 285 17.20 2.70 5.66
C LYS A 285 18.62 2.70 6.23
N THR A 286 18.90 3.59 7.18
CA THR A 286 20.14 3.62 7.97
C THR A 286 19.83 3.52 9.47
N GLY A 287 20.79 3.01 10.24
CA GLY A 287 20.65 2.82 11.69
C GLY A 287 19.80 1.60 12.07
N ASP A 288 19.08 1.74 13.18
CA ASP A 288 18.21 0.69 13.72
C ASP A 288 16.98 0.45 12.83
N SER A 289 16.36 -0.73 12.95
CA SER A 289 15.21 -1.11 12.13
C SER A 289 14.00 -1.46 12.97
N LEU A 290 12.83 -1.13 12.44
CA LEU A 290 11.55 -1.63 12.93
C LEU A 290 11.42 -3.15 12.63
N PRO A 291 11.06 -3.99 13.63
CA PRO A 291 10.57 -5.36 13.38
C PRO A 291 9.21 -5.34 12.68
N PHE A 292 9.01 -6.20 11.69
CA PHE A 292 7.72 -6.29 11.01
C PHE A 292 6.70 -7.08 11.85
N SER A 293 5.45 -6.59 11.88
CA SER A 293 4.32 -7.26 12.51
C SER A 293 3.09 -7.22 11.60
N ASN A 294 2.41 -8.36 11.44
CA ASN A 294 1.20 -8.45 10.61
C ASN A 294 0.02 -7.62 11.15
N ASN A 295 0.09 -7.22 12.42
CA ASN A 295 -0.89 -6.39 13.12
C ASN A 295 -0.43 -4.93 13.28
N MET A 296 0.57 -4.51 12.49
CA MET A 296 1.03 -3.12 12.47
C MET A 296 0.02 -2.23 11.73
N ALA A 297 -0.32 -1.09 12.31
CA ALA A 297 -1.00 -0.01 11.62
C ALA A 297 0.03 1.02 11.17
N ALA A 298 -0.19 1.66 10.01
CA ALA A 298 0.70 2.69 9.51
C ALA A 298 -0.06 3.83 8.83
N ALA A 299 0.50 5.04 8.88
CA ALA A 299 -0.06 6.25 8.28
C ALA A 299 1.04 7.23 7.84
N ALA A 300 0.68 8.15 6.95
CA ALA A 300 1.55 9.22 6.48
C ALA A 300 1.48 10.43 7.42
N LEU A 301 2.59 10.80 8.07
CA LEU A 301 2.69 11.93 9.00
C LEU A 301 3.69 12.96 8.47
N ASN A 302 3.20 14.00 7.79
CA ASN A 302 4.04 14.98 7.10
C ASN A 302 5.06 14.30 6.16
N ASN A 303 6.36 14.44 6.42
CA ASN A 303 7.44 13.77 5.67
C ASN A 303 7.96 12.51 6.38
N GLN A 304 7.11 11.84 7.17
CA GLN A 304 7.45 10.65 7.94
C GLN A 304 6.39 9.56 7.77
N LEU A 305 6.79 8.30 7.89
CA LEU A 305 5.86 7.16 7.99
C LEU A 305 5.68 6.83 9.46
N LEU A 306 4.48 7.07 9.99
CA LEU A 306 4.10 6.70 11.35
C LEU A 306 3.66 5.23 11.39
N THR A 307 4.10 4.50 12.41
CA THR A 307 3.71 3.11 12.66
C THR A 307 3.30 2.90 14.10
N TYR A 308 2.28 2.06 14.31
CA TYR A 308 1.87 1.51 15.60
C TYR A 308 1.96 -0.01 15.52
N SER A 309 2.59 -0.64 16.51
CA SER A 309 2.68 -2.10 16.58
C SER A 309 2.69 -2.60 18.02
N VAL A 310 2.14 -3.79 18.22
CA VAL A 310 2.18 -4.51 19.50
C VAL A 310 3.24 -5.60 19.44
N ASN A 311 4.07 -5.68 20.48
CA ASN A 311 5.03 -6.76 20.70
C ASN A 311 4.84 -7.36 22.11
N LYS A 312 5.77 -8.23 22.55
CA LYS A 312 5.69 -8.86 23.88
C LYS A 312 5.88 -7.90 25.06
N THR A 313 6.44 -6.72 24.85
CA THR A 313 6.72 -5.73 25.90
C THR A 313 5.68 -4.62 25.97
N GLY A 314 4.84 -4.44 24.94
CA GLY A 314 3.73 -3.51 24.92
C GLY A 314 3.37 -3.00 23.53
N ALA A 315 2.63 -1.89 23.49
CA ALA A 315 2.45 -1.10 22.28
C ALA A 315 3.66 -0.19 22.04
N ASN A 316 4.06 -0.03 20.78
CA ASN A 316 5.20 0.79 20.38
C ASN A 316 4.78 1.65 19.19
N ILE A 317 5.21 2.90 19.24
CA ILE A 317 5.01 3.88 18.18
C ILE A 317 6.39 4.21 17.62
N ASN A 318 6.52 4.21 16.30
CA ASN A 318 7.78 4.51 15.63
C ASN A 318 7.52 5.32 14.36
N THR A 319 8.41 6.24 14.05
CA THR A 319 8.41 7.04 12.81
C THR A 319 9.61 6.69 11.95
N PHE A 320 9.42 6.67 10.63
CA PHE A 320 10.51 6.66 9.66
C PHE A 320 10.58 8.02 8.99
N ASP A 321 11.69 8.74 9.15
CA ASP A 321 11.88 10.02 8.48
C ASP A 321 12.37 9.80 7.04
N LEU A 322 11.63 10.34 6.06
CA LEU A 322 11.91 10.13 4.64
C LEU A 322 13.14 10.90 4.15
N THR A 323 13.56 11.95 4.85
CA THR A 323 14.75 12.75 4.52
C THR A 323 16.02 12.10 5.06
N THR A 324 16.06 11.77 6.35
CA THR A 324 17.24 11.14 6.97
C THR A 324 17.33 9.64 6.70
N LYS A 325 16.21 9.01 6.32
CA LYS A 325 16.07 7.56 6.08
C LYS A 325 16.36 6.72 7.32
N THR A 326 16.04 7.25 8.50
CA THR A 326 16.22 6.59 9.80
C THR A 326 14.87 6.31 10.47
N TRP A 327 14.79 5.20 11.21
CA TRP A 327 13.70 4.99 12.16
C TRP A 327 13.99 5.67 13.51
N SER A 328 12.93 6.15 14.17
CA SER A 328 12.90 6.62 15.57
C SER A 328 11.71 6.01 16.32
N GLY A 329 11.87 5.69 17.60
CA GLY A 329 10.81 5.12 18.44
C GLY A 329 11.30 4.04 19.42
N SER A 330 10.41 3.56 20.29
CA SER A 330 10.74 2.59 21.34
C SER A 330 10.78 1.13 20.87
N GLY A 331 10.21 0.82 19.69
CA GLY A 331 10.04 -0.54 19.17
C GLY A 331 11.18 -1.03 18.27
N LEU A 332 12.26 -0.28 18.13
CA LEU A 332 13.34 -0.56 17.19
C LEU A 332 14.29 -1.64 17.70
N ILE A 333 14.90 -2.37 16.76
CA ILE A 333 15.99 -3.31 17.04
C ILE A 333 17.26 -2.89 16.33
N LYS A 334 18.40 -3.08 17.01
CA LYS A 334 19.72 -2.94 16.40
C LYS A 334 19.89 -4.04 15.37
N VAL A 335 19.96 -3.67 14.10
CA VAL A 335 20.36 -4.60 13.05
C VAL A 335 21.86 -4.80 13.21
N VAL A 336 22.25 -5.96 13.72
CA VAL A 336 23.64 -6.43 13.59
C VAL A 336 23.85 -6.65 12.10
N ASP A 337 24.56 -5.73 11.45
CA ASP A 337 24.89 -5.81 10.03
C ASP A 337 25.56 -7.19 9.79
N PRO A 338 24.95 -8.12 9.03
CA PRO A 338 25.44 -9.50 8.96
C PRO A 338 26.78 -9.61 8.23
N ASN A 339 27.12 -8.59 7.45
CA ASN A 339 28.50 -8.20 7.23
C ASN A 339 28.81 -7.02 8.17
N PRO A 340 29.34 -7.24 9.38
CA PRO A 340 30.15 -6.19 9.97
C PRO A 340 31.21 -5.91 8.90
N LYS A 341 31.38 -4.64 8.51
CA LYS A 341 32.48 -4.25 7.63
C LYS A 341 33.78 -4.55 8.36
N SER A 342 34.24 -5.79 8.22
CA SER A 342 35.61 -6.21 8.44
C SER A 342 36.43 -5.29 7.56
N SER A 343 36.89 -4.20 8.16
CA SER A 343 37.72 -3.18 7.54
C SER A 343 39.14 -3.68 7.32
N VAL A 344 39.40 -4.97 7.59
CA VAL A 344 40.41 -5.75 6.89
C VAL A 344 40.00 -5.80 5.41
N PRO A 345 40.61 -5.00 4.52
CA PRO A 345 40.21 -5.03 3.12
C PRO A 345 40.49 -6.44 2.60
N LEU A 346 39.56 -7.05 1.85
CA LEU A 346 39.82 -8.34 1.21
C LEU A 346 41.09 -8.30 0.34
N GLY A 347 41.45 -7.12 -0.19
CA GLY A 347 42.73 -6.89 -0.85
C GLY A 347 43.98 -7.13 0.02
N ALA A 348 43.94 -7.00 1.35
CA ALA A 348 45.05 -7.37 2.23
C ALA A 348 45.14 -8.89 2.43
N ILE A 349 44.01 -9.60 2.47
CA ILE A 349 43.99 -11.07 2.58
C ILE A 349 44.45 -11.69 1.25
N ILE A 350 43.90 -11.23 0.12
CA ILE A 350 44.27 -11.69 -1.22
C ILE A 350 45.72 -11.27 -1.54
N GLY A 351 46.11 -10.03 -1.23
CA GLY A 351 47.48 -9.53 -1.39
C GLY A 351 48.49 -10.28 -0.52
N GLY A 352 48.12 -10.64 0.72
CA GLY A 352 48.93 -11.47 1.60
C GLY A 352 49.11 -12.90 1.08
N ALA A 353 48.05 -13.52 0.56
CA ALA A 353 48.12 -14.86 -0.04
C ALA A 353 48.98 -14.89 -1.32
N VAL A 354 48.76 -13.95 -2.24
CA VAL A 354 49.53 -13.84 -3.49
C VAL A 354 50.99 -13.47 -3.21
N GLY A 355 51.24 -12.50 -2.32
CA GLY A 355 52.59 -12.10 -1.91
C GLY A 355 53.34 -13.23 -1.20
N GLY A 356 52.67 -13.96 -0.30
CA GLY A 356 53.24 -15.12 0.38
C GLY A 356 53.62 -16.25 -0.59
N LEU A 357 52.74 -16.58 -1.54
CA LEU A 357 53.04 -17.55 -2.59
C LEU A 357 54.23 -17.13 -3.47
N LEU A 358 54.33 -15.83 -3.81
CA LEU A 358 55.46 -15.29 -4.56
C LEU A 358 56.78 -15.41 -3.78
N VAL A 359 56.79 -15.09 -2.49
CA VAL A 359 57.99 -15.22 -1.64
C VAL A 359 58.39 -16.69 -1.47
N ILE A 360 57.43 -17.61 -1.28
CA ILE A 360 57.71 -19.05 -1.19
C ILE A 360 58.28 -19.57 -2.52
N ALA A 361 57.68 -19.22 -3.66
CA ALA A 361 58.18 -19.59 -4.98
C ALA A 361 59.60 -19.05 -5.23
N LEU A 362 59.88 -17.81 -4.83
CA LEU A 362 61.18 -17.18 -4.99
C LEU A 362 62.24 -17.80 -4.05
N ALA A 363 61.86 -18.18 -2.82
CA ALA A 363 62.72 -18.92 -1.91
C ALA A 363 63.06 -20.32 -2.45
N VAL A 364 62.07 -21.07 -2.96
CA VAL A 364 62.28 -22.38 -3.62
C VAL A 364 63.19 -22.23 -4.85
N PHE A 365 62.96 -21.22 -5.69
CA PHE A 365 63.81 -20.93 -6.84
C PHE A 365 65.25 -20.61 -6.44
N LEU A 366 65.47 -19.83 -5.38
CA LEU A 366 66.80 -19.55 -4.85
C LEU A 366 67.46 -20.81 -4.26
N CYS A 367 66.74 -21.64 -3.51
CA CYS A 367 67.26 -22.92 -3.01
C CYS A 367 67.69 -23.87 -4.15
N ILE A 368 66.91 -23.94 -5.24
CA ILE A 368 67.26 -24.73 -6.43
C ILE A 368 68.46 -24.10 -7.17
N ARG A 369 68.50 -22.78 -7.33
CA ARG A 369 69.58 -22.06 -8.03
C ARG A 369 70.91 -22.12 -7.27
N CYS A 370 70.88 -22.02 -5.94
CA CYS A 370 72.04 -22.22 -5.07
C CYS A 370 72.48 -23.70 -4.97
N ARG A 371 71.62 -24.65 -5.34
CA ARG A 371 71.97 -26.07 -5.49
C ARG A 371 72.61 -26.43 -6.84
N ARG A 372 72.86 -25.48 -7.75
CA ARG A 372 73.67 -25.73 -8.95
C ARG A 372 75.06 -26.26 -8.52
N PRO A 373 75.42 -27.52 -8.83
CA PRO A 373 76.72 -28.05 -8.44
C PRO A 373 77.83 -27.23 -9.08
N ARG A 374 78.88 -26.89 -8.33
CA ARG A 374 80.10 -26.33 -8.92
C ARG A 374 80.65 -27.37 -9.92
N PRO A 375 80.86 -27.02 -11.20
CA PRO A 375 81.35 -27.98 -12.18
C PRO A 375 82.76 -28.45 -11.81
N ARG A 376 82.94 -29.77 -11.74
CA ARG A 376 84.27 -30.38 -11.76
C ARG A 376 84.77 -30.46 -13.22
N PRO A 377 86.07 -30.28 -13.48
CA PRO A 377 86.64 -30.38 -14.82
C PRO A 377 86.88 -31.84 -15.24
N SER A 378 87.02 -32.02 -16.57
CA SER A 378 87.54 -33.22 -17.27
C SER A 378 86.62 -34.44 -17.36
N ALA A 379 86.62 -35.25 -18.43
CA ALA A 379 87.09 -35.09 -19.83
C ALA A 379 86.58 -36.30 -20.67
N GLU A 380 86.34 -36.11 -21.98
CA GLU A 380 86.16 -37.16 -23.03
C GLU A 380 85.02 -38.23 -22.83
N LYS A 381 84.40 -38.84 -23.85
CA LYS A 381 84.58 -38.85 -25.32
C LYS A 381 83.25 -39.18 -26.05
N THR A 382 83.06 -38.63 -27.25
CA THR A 382 82.38 -39.13 -28.50
C THR A 382 81.55 -40.43 -28.38
N ALA A 383 80.31 -40.57 -28.89
CA ALA A 383 79.75 -40.30 -30.24
C ALA A 383 78.18 -40.39 -30.22
N THR A 384 77.32 -40.23 -31.26
CA THR A 384 77.35 -39.75 -32.67
C THR A 384 75.91 -39.48 -33.16
N GLY A 385 75.68 -38.55 -34.11
CA GLY A 385 74.44 -38.40 -34.94
C GLY A 385 73.21 -37.82 -34.23
N ALA A 386 72.58 -36.71 -34.65
CA ALA A 386 71.95 -36.38 -35.94
C ALA A 386 70.73 -37.29 -36.25
N GLU A 387 69.55 -36.79 -36.67
CA GLU A 387 69.29 -35.56 -37.46
C GLU A 387 67.92 -34.89 -37.14
N LEU A 388 67.66 -33.74 -37.78
CA LEU A 388 66.48 -32.84 -37.63
C LEU A 388 65.15 -33.54 -38.04
N ALA A 389 63.97 -33.29 -37.44
CA ALA A 389 63.11 -32.10 -37.51
C ALA A 389 62.76 -31.66 -38.97
N PRO A 390 61.52 -31.22 -39.32
CA PRO A 390 60.61 -30.45 -38.45
C PRO A 390 59.07 -30.66 -38.58
N LEU A 391 58.34 -30.04 -37.64
CA LEU A 391 57.03 -29.33 -37.75
C LEU A 391 55.85 -29.87 -38.62
N SER A 392 54.70 -30.07 -37.93
CA SER A 392 53.30 -29.61 -38.18
C SER A 392 52.77 -29.28 -39.60
N PRO A 393 51.44 -29.34 -39.89
CA PRO A 393 50.30 -29.33 -38.95
C PRO A 393 49.09 -30.25 -39.30
N GLU A 394 48.04 -30.12 -38.49
CA GLU A 394 46.60 -30.22 -38.83
C GLU A 394 45.91 -31.50 -39.40
N MET A 395 44.75 -31.76 -38.78
CA MET A 395 43.47 -32.18 -39.38
C MET A 395 43.11 -33.67 -39.66
N THR A 396 41.88 -33.97 -39.21
CA THR A 396 40.85 -34.87 -39.79
C THR A 396 40.75 -36.36 -39.43
N LYS A 397 39.59 -36.69 -38.83
CA LYS A 397 38.68 -37.84 -39.06
C LYS A 397 39.22 -39.28 -39.13
N ILE A 398 38.65 -40.12 -38.26
CA ILE A 398 38.29 -41.51 -38.59
C ILE A 398 36.80 -41.73 -38.23
N ASN A 399 36.09 -42.48 -39.08
CA ASN A 399 34.66 -42.80 -38.97
C ASN A 399 34.41 -44.15 -38.26
N GLY A 400 33.19 -44.30 -37.75
CA GLY A 400 32.46 -45.58 -37.60
C GLY A 400 31.08 -45.30 -36.99
N SER A 401 29.97 -45.24 -37.74
CA SER A 401 29.14 -46.37 -38.24
C SER A 401 28.69 -47.30 -37.10
N ASP A 402 27.43 -47.28 -36.63
CA ASP A 402 26.25 -47.63 -37.44
C ASP A 402 24.88 -47.08 -36.95
N GLN A 403 23.92 -47.16 -37.90
CA GLN A 403 22.45 -47.02 -37.95
C GLN A 403 21.59 -47.15 -36.65
N GLY A 404 20.39 -46.56 -36.52
CA GLY A 404 19.62 -45.70 -37.44
C GLY A 404 18.14 -45.41 -37.04
N LEU A 405 17.39 -44.73 -37.94
CA LEU A 405 15.92 -44.51 -38.01
C LEU A 405 15.19 -43.57 -37.01
N GLY A 406 14.55 -42.51 -37.54
CA GLY A 406 13.50 -41.70 -36.87
C GLY A 406 13.19 -40.33 -37.54
N HIS A 407 12.00 -40.17 -38.15
CA HIS A 407 11.52 -38.98 -38.91
C HIS A 407 11.70 -37.61 -38.20
N GLN A 408 12.17 -36.54 -38.87
CA GLN A 408 11.52 -35.67 -39.87
C GLN A 408 10.27 -34.88 -39.42
N GLN A 409 10.46 -33.60 -39.07
CA GLN A 409 9.79 -32.45 -39.72
C GLN A 409 10.49 -31.12 -39.35
N GLN A 410 10.76 -30.27 -40.34
CA GLN A 410 11.22 -28.89 -40.16
C GLN A 410 10.35 -27.98 -41.03
N GLN A 411 9.79 -26.92 -40.45
CA GLN A 411 9.18 -25.82 -41.21
C GLN A 411 10.17 -24.67 -41.33
N HIS A 412 10.35 -24.18 -42.56
CA HIS A 412 11.06 -22.93 -42.82
C HIS A 412 10.19 -21.74 -42.41
N VAL A 413 10.73 -20.83 -41.59
CA VAL A 413 10.11 -19.51 -41.35
C VAL A 413 10.75 -18.50 -42.27
N GLN A 414 9.95 -17.93 -43.17
CA GLN A 414 10.33 -16.90 -44.13
C GLN A 414 9.85 -15.54 -43.61
N TYR A 415 10.76 -14.58 -43.45
CA TYR A 415 10.40 -13.22 -43.05
C TYR A 415 9.67 -12.50 -44.19
N VAL A 416 8.50 -11.93 -43.87
CA VAL A 416 7.72 -11.05 -44.75
C VAL A 416 7.56 -9.69 -44.03
N PRO A 417 7.89 -8.55 -44.66
CA PRO A 417 7.63 -7.24 -44.09
C PRO A 417 6.14 -6.91 -44.23
N TYR A 418 5.51 -6.42 -43.16
CA TYR A 418 4.13 -5.94 -43.21
C TYR A 418 4.07 -4.44 -43.52
N ASP A 419 3.27 -4.13 -44.54
CA ASP A 419 2.97 -2.78 -45.01
C ASP A 419 1.78 -2.16 -44.24
N GLN A 420 1.64 -0.84 -44.27
CA GLN A 420 0.64 -0.10 -43.49
C GLN A 420 -0.77 -0.18 -44.11
N GLY A 421 -1.60 -1.10 -43.61
CA GLY A 421 -3.02 -1.18 -43.96
C GLY A 421 -3.89 -0.22 -43.13
N GLN A 422 -4.66 0.64 -43.81
CA GLN A 422 -5.62 1.55 -43.16
C GLN A 422 -6.79 0.76 -42.53
N VAL A 423 -7.19 1.14 -41.31
CA VAL A 423 -8.33 0.53 -40.61
C VAL A 423 -9.64 1.12 -41.15
N GLN A 424 -10.39 0.30 -41.88
CA GLN A 424 -11.72 0.64 -42.37
C GLN A 424 -12.76 0.28 -41.30
N TYR A 425 -13.55 1.26 -40.85
CA TYR A 425 -14.60 1.04 -39.84
C TYR A 425 -15.75 0.20 -40.43
N ILE A 426 -15.91 -1.04 -39.96
CA ILE A 426 -17.11 -1.84 -40.21
C ILE A 426 -18.13 -1.55 -39.09
N GLN A 427 -19.17 -0.80 -39.44
CA GLN A 427 -20.29 -0.51 -38.54
C GLN A 427 -21.23 -1.73 -38.52
N VAL A 428 -21.14 -2.55 -37.47
CA VAL A 428 -22.03 -3.71 -37.29
C VAL A 428 -23.41 -3.25 -36.84
N GLN A 429 -24.41 -3.36 -37.73
CA GLN A 429 -25.82 -3.21 -37.38
C GLN A 429 -26.33 -4.50 -36.74
N THR A 430 -26.79 -4.45 -35.49
CA THR A 430 -27.50 -5.54 -34.83
C THR A 430 -29.00 -5.50 -35.16
N PRO A 431 -29.61 -6.58 -35.68
CA PRO A 431 -31.05 -6.65 -35.89
C PRO A 431 -31.76 -7.01 -34.58
N TYR A 432 -32.55 -6.08 -34.04
CA TYR A 432 -33.50 -6.39 -32.96
C TYR A 432 -34.69 -7.19 -33.50
N GLY A 433 -34.80 -8.45 -33.09
CA GLY A 433 -36.02 -9.24 -33.29
C GLY A 433 -37.08 -8.89 -32.24
N GLN A 434 -38.20 -8.30 -32.65
CA GLN A 434 -39.35 -8.09 -31.77
C GLN A 434 -40.18 -9.38 -31.68
N ALA A 435 -40.39 -9.87 -30.45
CA ALA A 435 -41.43 -10.85 -30.15
C ALA A 435 -42.71 -10.11 -29.70
N GLN A 436 -43.82 -10.31 -30.42
CA GLN A 436 -45.12 -9.72 -30.06
C GLN A 436 -45.77 -10.49 -28.90
N GLY A 437 -46.20 -9.76 -27.87
CA GLY A 437 -47.08 -10.26 -26.79
C GLY A 437 -48.19 -9.25 -26.55
N GLN A 438 -49.45 -9.67 -26.67
CA GLN A 438 -50.62 -8.80 -26.66
C GLN A 438 -51.12 -8.50 -25.23
N GLY A 439 -51.54 -7.26 -24.97
CA GLY A 439 -52.24 -6.88 -23.72
C GLY A 439 -52.48 -5.38 -23.64
N PRO A 440 -53.74 -4.88 -23.69
CA PRO A 440 -54.01 -3.45 -23.71
C PRO A 440 -54.23 -2.88 -22.30
N VAL A 441 -53.42 -1.89 -21.91
CA VAL A 441 -53.80 -0.92 -20.86
C VAL A 441 -53.49 0.48 -21.38
N HIS A 442 -54.53 1.31 -21.43
CA HIS A 442 -54.50 2.63 -22.05
C HIS A 442 -54.22 3.67 -20.98
N TYR A 443 -53.07 4.35 -21.04
CA TYR A 443 -52.81 5.57 -20.30
C TYR A 443 -52.25 6.64 -21.22
N ASP A 444 -52.92 7.78 -21.21
CA ASP A 444 -52.66 8.95 -22.04
C ASP A 444 -51.70 9.90 -21.30
N GLN A 445 -50.49 10.10 -21.83
CA GLN A 445 -49.58 11.16 -21.38
C GLN A 445 -48.84 11.77 -22.58
N GLY A 446 -48.85 13.10 -22.64
CA GLY A 446 -48.38 13.87 -23.78
C GLY A 446 -46.87 13.77 -24.03
N TYR A 447 -46.51 13.47 -25.28
CA TYR A 447 -45.14 13.46 -25.75
C TYR A 447 -44.67 14.87 -26.10
N ILE A 448 -43.60 15.35 -25.46
CA ILE A 448 -42.84 16.52 -25.92
C ILE A 448 -41.67 16.00 -26.78
N PRO A 449 -41.54 16.39 -28.07
CA PRO A 449 -40.47 15.90 -28.92
C PRO A 449 -39.12 16.52 -28.54
N TYR A 450 -38.15 15.68 -28.17
CA TYR A 450 -36.77 16.09 -27.93
C TYR A 450 -35.99 16.12 -29.25
N ASN A 451 -35.26 17.21 -29.52
CA ASN A 451 -34.55 17.44 -30.77
C ASN A 451 -33.03 17.32 -30.57
N PRO A 452 -32.36 16.25 -31.04
CA PRO A 452 -30.92 16.08 -30.88
C PRO A 452 -30.14 16.82 -31.98
N ALA A 453 -29.92 18.12 -31.78
CA ALA A 453 -28.97 18.88 -32.59
C ALA A 453 -27.52 18.53 -32.18
N TYR A 454 -26.74 17.99 -33.12
CA TYR A 454 -25.32 17.71 -32.91
C TYR A 454 -24.50 19.01 -32.88
N GLU A 455 -24.15 19.49 -31.68
CA GLU A 455 -23.09 20.50 -31.53
C GLU A 455 -21.70 19.83 -31.54
N ARG A 456 -20.85 20.24 -32.47
CA ARG A 456 -19.44 19.82 -32.51
C ARG A 456 -18.66 20.59 -31.43
N PRO A 457 -17.82 19.94 -30.61
CA PRO A 457 -16.93 20.66 -29.71
C PRO A 457 -15.93 21.48 -30.52
N SER A 458 -15.82 22.77 -30.22
CA SER A 458 -14.84 23.66 -30.82
C SER A 458 -13.43 23.31 -30.36
N SER A 459 -12.47 23.34 -31.29
CA SER A 459 -11.06 23.13 -30.99
C SER A 459 -10.53 24.28 -30.13
N PHE A 460 -10.30 24.01 -28.84
CA PHE A 460 -9.70 24.96 -27.91
C PHE A 460 -8.21 25.12 -28.21
N ILE A 461 -7.81 26.31 -28.68
CA ILE A 461 -6.41 26.71 -28.78
C ILE A 461 -6.03 27.35 -27.44
N PRO A 462 -5.09 26.78 -26.66
CA PRO A 462 -4.66 27.39 -25.41
C PRO A 462 -3.94 28.72 -25.68
N PRO A 463 -4.20 29.78 -24.90
CA PRO A 463 -3.46 31.04 -25.01
C PRO A 463 -1.97 30.84 -24.66
N PRO A 464 -1.05 31.60 -25.28
CA PRO A 464 0.37 31.50 -24.98
C PRO A 464 0.68 31.92 -23.53
N PRO A 465 1.73 31.35 -22.91
CA PRO A 465 2.06 31.63 -21.52
C PRO A 465 2.41 33.10 -21.31
N GLN A 466 1.68 33.77 -20.42
CA GLN A 466 2.01 35.14 -20.03
C GLN A 466 3.26 35.15 -19.16
N GLN A 467 4.21 36.02 -19.54
CA GLN A 467 5.45 36.21 -18.81
C GLN A 467 5.20 36.91 -17.47
N GLN A 468 5.91 36.47 -16.44
CA GLN A 468 5.83 37.06 -15.11
C GLN A 468 6.39 38.49 -15.11
N LEU A 469 5.54 39.46 -14.76
CA LEU A 469 5.98 40.77 -14.32
C LEU A 469 5.95 40.79 -12.79
N THR A 470 7.14 40.79 -12.19
CA THR A 470 7.34 41.26 -10.83
C THR A 470 6.97 42.73 -10.75
N ASP A 471 6.15 43.13 -9.78
CA ASP A 471 6.54 44.27 -8.95
C ASP A 471 5.83 44.31 -7.60
N ASN A 472 6.53 44.88 -6.61
CA ASN A 472 5.98 45.20 -5.30
C ASN A 472 5.13 46.47 -5.38
N GLN A 473 3.92 46.45 -4.82
CA GLN A 473 3.46 47.58 -3.99
C GLN A 473 2.28 47.23 -3.09
N SER A 474 2.34 47.74 -1.87
CA SER A 474 1.25 47.74 -0.90
C SER A 474 0.16 48.73 -1.30
N LEU A 475 -1.12 48.41 -1.04
CA LEU A 475 -2.06 49.44 -0.58
C LEU A 475 -3.25 48.86 0.20
N ASN A 476 -3.58 49.57 1.26
CA ASN A 476 -4.68 49.34 2.19
C ASN A 476 -6.02 49.66 1.49
N ALA A 477 -7.01 48.75 1.52
CA ALA A 477 -8.35 49.01 0.99
C ALA A 477 -9.44 48.32 1.82
N THR A 478 -9.97 49.04 2.81
CA THR A 478 -11.08 48.63 3.67
C THR A 478 -12.37 48.44 2.87
N TYR A 479 -12.88 47.21 2.77
CA TYR A 479 -14.22 46.97 2.22
C TYR A 479 -15.30 47.16 3.30
N LYS A 480 -16.24 48.08 3.04
CA LYS A 480 -17.45 48.24 3.85
C LYS A 480 -18.46 47.15 3.47
N ASN A 481 -18.92 46.37 4.45
CA ASN A 481 -20.10 45.52 4.27
C ASN A 481 -21.37 46.37 4.30
N TYR A 482 -22.29 46.08 3.37
CA TYR A 482 -23.67 46.55 3.42
C TYR A 482 -24.42 45.85 4.54
N GLN A 483 -25.15 46.60 5.37
CA GLN A 483 -26.26 46.09 6.18
C GLN A 483 -27.57 46.68 5.62
N PRO A 484 -28.63 45.87 5.42
CA PRO A 484 -29.97 46.40 5.16
C PRO A 484 -30.57 46.97 6.45
N ILE A 485 -31.26 48.09 6.30
CA ILE A 485 -31.97 48.79 7.38
C ILE A 485 -33.27 48.03 7.70
N MET A 486 -33.58 47.84 8.98
CA MET A 486 -34.94 47.64 9.47
C MET A 486 -35.22 48.67 10.57
N GLU A 487 -36.40 49.28 10.51
CA GLU A 487 -36.77 50.45 11.31
C GLU A 487 -37.09 50.10 12.76
N GLU A 488 -36.83 51.06 13.65
CA GLU A 488 -37.26 50.99 15.05
C GLU A 488 -38.77 51.23 15.19
N ALA A 489 -39.43 50.42 16.02
CA ALA A 489 -40.63 50.82 16.75
C ALA A 489 -40.46 50.42 18.21
N GLY A 490 -40.25 51.40 19.09
CA GLY A 490 -39.81 51.17 20.46
C GLY A 490 -40.91 50.70 21.43
N GLY A 491 -40.48 50.04 22.51
CA GLY A 491 -41.32 49.64 23.64
C GLY A 491 -40.45 49.15 24.80
N SER A 492 -40.35 49.94 25.88
CA SER A 492 -39.47 49.69 27.04
C SER A 492 -40.28 49.09 28.23
N PRO A 493 -39.71 48.83 29.43
CA PRO A 493 -39.09 47.54 29.76
C PRO A 493 -39.68 46.88 31.03
N VAL A 494 -39.57 45.55 31.17
CA VAL A 494 -39.76 44.86 32.48
C VAL A 494 -38.73 43.73 32.65
N ALA A 495 -38.29 43.54 33.90
CA ALA A 495 -37.15 42.70 34.29
C ALA A 495 -37.48 41.22 34.57
N SER A 496 -36.41 40.42 34.69
CA SER A 496 -36.36 39.07 35.30
C SER A 496 -37.07 37.96 34.50
N THR A 497 -36.70 36.67 34.56
CA THR A 497 -35.96 35.91 35.59
C THR A 497 -35.31 34.64 34.98
N VAL A 498 -34.42 33.99 35.73
CA VAL A 498 -33.87 32.65 35.44
C VAL A 498 -34.91 31.55 35.68
N HIS A 499 -35.07 30.61 34.73
CA HIS A 499 -35.32 29.16 34.88
C HIS A 499 -35.45 28.59 33.44
N SER A 500 -34.75 27.54 32.97
CA SER A 500 -34.39 26.21 33.47
C SER A 500 -35.53 25.20 33.51
N SER A 501 -35.33 24.06 32.83
CA SER A 501 -36.18 22.86 32.85
C SER A 501 -37.51 23.01 32.06
N SER A 502 -38.19 21.96 31.57
CA SER A 502 -37.92 20.51 31.62
C SER A 502 -38.53 19.83 30.39
N TYR A 503 -37.86 18.80 29.85
CA TYR A 503 -38.59 17.58 29.49
C TYR A 503 -37.76 16.37 29.87
N VAL A 504 -38.25 15.61 30.85
CA VAL A 504 -37.58 14.47 31.46
C VAL A 504 -38.58 13.34 31.60
N SER A 505 -38.36 12.26 30.82
CA SER A 505 -38.79 10.89 31.13
C SER A 505 -40.32 10.62 31.15
N PRO A 506 -40.80 9.36 31.32
CA PRO A 506 -40.06 8.15 31.75
C PRO A 506 -40.16 6.89 30.88
N ALA A 507 -39.15 6.04 31.05
CA ALA A 507 -39.18 4.62 30.72
C ALA A 507 -40.03 3.82 31.71
N SER A 508 -40.42 2.60 31.35
CA SER A 508 -40.50 1.49 32.33
C SER A 508 -40.45 0.12 31.66
N TYR A 509 -39.60 -0.76 32.20
CA TYR A 509 -39.69 -2.21 32.00
C TYR A 509 -39.23 -2.89 33.29
N ARG A 510 -40.16 -3.56 33.98
CA ARG A 510 -40.04 -4.42 35.18
C ARG A 510 -41.47 -4.87 35.55
N ASP A 511 -41.76 -6.05 36.11
CA ASP A 511 -40.88 -7.12 36.60
C ASP A 511 -41.64 -8.48 36.69
N SER A 512 -40.90 -9.58 36.90
CA SER A 512 -41.30 -10.83 37.60
C SER A 512 -42.37 -11.82 37.06
N ALA A 513 -41.94 -13.09 36.83
CA ALA A 513 -42.42 -14.35 37.46
C ALA A 513 -41.85 -15.59 36.68
N ALA A 514 -40.87 -16.35 37.17
CA ALA A 514 -40.93 -17.39 38.22
C ALA A 514 -41.44 -18.78 37.75
N LEU A 515 -40.55 -19.79 37.73
CA LEU A 515 -40.85 -21.21 38.07
C LEU A 515 -39.55 -22.04 38.28
N GLN A 516 -39.69 -23.20 38.93
CA GLN A 516 -38.61 -23.99 39.57
C GLN A 516 -38.17 -25.25 38.77
N GLN A 517 -37.25 -26.01 39.39
CA GLN A 517 -36.76 -27.38 39.06
C GLN A 517 -35.63 -27.43 38.01
N GLY A 518 -34.54 -28.19 38.20
CA GLY A 518 -34.11 -28.97 39.36
C GLY A 518 -32.75 -29.65 39.10
N SER A 519 -31.96 -29.92 40.15
CA SER A 519 -30.75 -30.77 40.05
C SER A 519 -31.13 -32.23 39.74
N PRO A 520 -30.22 -33.00 39.12
CA PRO A 520 -29.45 -33.92 39.97
C PRO A 520 -27.95 -33.96 39.68
N GLU A 521 -27.24 -34.55 40.64
CA GLU A 521 -25.81 -34.88 40.58
C GLU A 521 -25.49 -35.88 39.47
N SER A 522 -24.27 -35.80 38.93
CA SER A 522 -23.50 -37.03 38.71
C SER A 522 -22.01 -36.74 38.87
N THR A 523 -21.42 -37.35 39.89
CA THR A 523 -19.99 -37.56 40.03
C THR A 523 -19.49 -38.49 38.92
N HIS A 524 -18.28 -38.28 38.37
CA HIS A 524 -17.24 -39.33 38.36
C HIS A 524 -15.89 -38.84 37.78
N ILE A 525 -14.88 -38.81 38.66
CA ILE A 525 -13.54 -39.42 38.50
C ILE A 525 -12.72 -39.15 37.22
N LYS A 526 -11.65 -38.36 37.39
CA LYS A 526 -10.39 -38.48 36.63
C LYS A 526 -9.78 -39.88 36.80
N PRO A 527 -9.09 -40.39 35.77
CA PRO A 527 -7.73 -40.86 36.05
C PRO A 527 -6.68 -40.23 35.11
N LEU A 528 -5.46 -40.08 35.63
CA LEU A 528 -4.29 -39.77 34.82
C LEU A 528 -3.98 -40.95 33.90
N ARG A 529 -3.48 -40.67 32.70
CA ARG A 529 -2.37 -41.46 32.17
C ARG A 529 -1.45 -40.61 31.31
N ALA A 530 -0.16 -40.66 31.63
CA ALA A 530 0.90 -40.13 30.78
C ALA A 530 1.24 -41.14 29.69
N SER A 531 1.61 -40.63 28.51
CA SER A 531 2.42 -41.37 27.53
C SER A 531 3.33 -40.38 26.81
N VAL A 532 4.56 -40.29 27.31
CA VAL A 532 5.69 -39.70 26.58
C VAL A 532 5.93 -40.55 25.34
N SER A 533 6.05 -39.94 24.17
CA SER A 533 6.68 -40.55 23.01
C SER A 533 7.73 -39.60 22.46
N GLN A 534 9.00 -39.96 22.65
CA GLN A 534 10.12 -39.31 21.98
C GLN A 534 10.04 -39.65 20.50
N GLN A 535 10.20 -38.67 19.61
CA GLN A 535 10.62 -38.92 18.24
C GLN A 535 11.84 -38.06 17.93
N ALA A 536 12.91 -38.75 17.50
CA ALA A 536 14.20 -38.16 17.17
C ALA A 536 14.14 -37.37 15.85
N PRO A 537 15.01 -36.37 15.66
CA PRO A 537 15.05 -35.61 14.41
C PRO A 537 15.51 -36.49 13.24
N GLN A 538 14.73 -36.51 12.16
CA GLN A 538 15.19 -37.07 10.89
C GLN A 538 16.18 -36.10 10.21
N LEU A 539 17.33 -36.62 9.79
CA LEU A 539 18.27 -35.88 8.95
C LEU A 539 17.70 -35.69 7.55
N ILE A 540 17.72 -34.45 7.05
CA ILE A 540 17.50 -34.15 5.63
C ILE A 540 18.88 -34.06 4.96
N PRO A 541 19.13 -34.78 3.85
CA PRO A 541 20.41 -34.71 3.15
C PRO A 541 20.58 -33.38 2.42
N ALA A 542 21.81 -32.87 2.37
CA ALA A 542 22.13 -31.61 1.73
C ALA A 542 21.96 -31.68 0.19
N GLY A 543 21.04 -30.87 -0.34
CA GLY A 543 20.92 -30.61 -1.78
C GLY A 543 21.96 -29.59 -2.24
N TYR A 544 22.60 -29.84 -3.39
CA TYR A 544 23.58 -28.95 -4.00
C TYR A 544 22.93 -27.61 -4.41
N VAL A 545 23.53 -26.49 -3.96
CA VAL A 545 23.20 -25.16 -4.48
C VAL A 545 24.11 -24.86 -5.67
N ALA A 546 23.52 -24.69 -6.86
CA ALA A 546 24.23 -24.19 -8.02
C ALA A 546 24.57 -22.71 -7.84
N GLY A 547 25.86 -22.36 -7.85
CA GLY A 547 26.31 -20.98 -7.80
C GLY A 547 26.09 -20.27 -9.14
N PHE A 548 25.26 -19.24 -9.14
CA PHE A 548 25.18 -18.30 -10.27
C PHE A 548 26.23 -17.19 -10.09
N GLU A 549 27.13 -17.06 -11.06
CA GLU A 549 28.09 -15.96 -11.12
C GLU A 549 27.38 -14.64 -11.43
N THR A 550 27.34 -13.72 -10.48
CA THR A 550 27.00 -12.31 -10.74
C THR A 550 28.27 -11.52 -11.07
N ARG A 551 28.46 -11.21 -12.37
CA ARG A 551 29.52 -10.28 -12.81
C ARG A 551 29.24 -8.88 -12.24
N SER A 552 30.19 -8.34 -11.47
CA SER A 552 30.19 -6.93 -11.08
C SER A 552 30.41 -6.03 -12.30
N PRO A 553 29.75 -4.87 -12.40
CA PRO A 553 30.05 -3.89 -13.44
C PRO A 553 31.40 -3.21 -13.17
N HIS A 554 32.20 -3.01 -14.22
CA HIS A 554 33.41 -2.21 -14.15
C HIS A 554 33.07 -0.74 -13.90
N ALA A 555 33.72 -0.13 -12.91
CA ALA A 555 33.73 1.32 -12.75
C ALA A 555 34.63 1.96 -13.82
N VAL A 556 34.11 2.97 -14.51
CA VAL A 556 34.89 3.85 -15.39
C VAL A 556 35.53 4.95 -14.53
N PRO A 557 36.82 5.29 -14.68
CA PRO A 557 37.42 6.41 -13.96
C PRO A 557 36.95 7.75 -14.54
N ASP A 558 36.51 8.67 -13.69
CA ASP A 558 36.22 10.05 -14.09
C ASP A 558 37.51 10.81 -14.46
N SER A 559 37.41 11.64 -15.50
CA SER A 559 38.49 12.53 -15.94
C SER A 559 38.57 13.78 -15.04
N PRO A 560 39.77 14.32 -14.76
CA PRO A 560 39.92 15.51 -13.93
C PRO A 560 39.43 16.77 -14.66
N ILE A 561 38.51 17.50 -14.03
CA ILE A 561 38.16 18.87 -14.43
C ILE A 561 39.27 19.81 -13.95
N ILE A 562 39.82 20.60 -14.88
CA ILE A 562 40.75 21.69 -14.58
C ILE A 562 39.97 22.99 -14.47
N HIS A 563 40.08 23.66 -13.33
CA HIS A 563 39.86 25.10 -13.17
C HIS A 563 40.77 25.65 -12.06
#